data_AF-A0A967GRS6-F1
#
_entry.id   AF-A0A967GRS6-F1
#
_cell.length_a   1.000
_cell.length_b   1.000
_cell.length_c   1.000
_cell.angle_alpha   90.00
_cell.angle_beta   90.00
_cell.angle_gamma   90.00
#
_symmetry.space_group_name_H-M   'P 1'
#
loop_
_entity.id
_entity.type
_entity.pdbx_description
1 polymer ?
#
loop_
_entity_poly.entity_id
_entity_poly.type
_entity_poly.pdbx_seq_one_letter_code
_entity_poly.pdbx_strand_id
1 'polypeptide(L)'
;MKLLTAGSPEDRGRILDEMEDDQEKRRRAVEEFLNNDEDFAQYELYEDRKEIYEQMPGLRAAMQEKGSPMTGAQEEELVEAIHEASVQSRFRAEWDGRGAFEQFERPGASRRFEENWDEMQRLLHEDAGTIFETPEQQEVFREHQNQVGNMALMGIKFVEGMIETQRGTDE
;
A
#
# COMPACT_ATOMS: atom_id res chain seq x y z
N MET A 1 8.67 8.85 -11.71
CA MET A 1 8.90 9.20 -13.14
C MET A 1 10.12 8.52 -13.74
N LYS A 2 11.34 8.62 -13.16
CA LYS A 2 12.56 8.02 -13.74
C LYS A 2 12.47 6.51 -14.04
N LEU A 3 11.82 5.73 -13.18
CA LEU A 3 11.63 4.28 -13.36
C LEU A 3 10.72 3.91 -14.55
N LEU A 4 9.63 4.67 -14.75
CA LEU A 4 8.70 4.46 -15.87
C LEU A 4 9.28 4.94 -17.21
N THR A 5 10.27 5.83 -17.18
CA THR A 5 10.94 6.38 -18.37
C THR A 5 12.31 5.73 -18.66
N ALA A 6 12.78 4.81 -17.81
CA ALA A 6 14.02 4.10 -18.05
C ALA A 6 13.82 3.11 -19.22
N GLY A 7 14.69 3.25 -20.23
CA GLY A 7 14.56 2.59 -21.53
C GLY A 7 14.96 1.12 -21.56
N SER A 8 15.60 0.60 -20.51
CA SER A 8 15.99 -0.81 -20.40
C SER A 8 15.61 -1.40 -19.02
N PRO A 9 15.35 -2.72 -18.93
CA PRO A 9 15.16 -3.42 -17.66
C PRO A 9 16.38 -3.31 -16.73
N GLU A 10 17.59 -3.28 -17.29
CA GLU A 10 18.85 -3.16 -16.54
C GLU A 10 18.98 -1.79 -15.86
N ASP A 11 18.61 -0.70 -16.56
CA ASP A 11 18.57 0.63 -15.96
C ASP A 11 17.52 0.75 -14.86
N ARG A 12 16.37 0.08 -15.01
CA ARG A 12 15.34 0.03 -13.97
C ARG A 12 15.85 -0.70 -12.73
N GLY A 13 16.50 -1.86 -12.92
CA GLY A 13 17.13 -2.62 -11.84
C GLY A 13 18.12 -1.78 -11.04
N ARG A 14 19.04 -1.08 -11.73
CA ARG A 14 20.02 -0.20 -11.07
C ARG A 14 19.37 0.94 -10.29
N ILE A 15 18.31 1.56 -10.82
CA ILE A 15 17.60 2.62 -10.10
C ILE A 15 16.93 2.06 -8.83
N LEU A 16 16.38 0.84 -8.89
CA LEU A 16 15.81 0.19 -7.71
C LEU A 16 16.88 -0.12 -6.67
N ASP A 17 18.03 -0.65 -7.09
CA ASP A 17 19.17 -0.91 -6.20
C ASP A 17 19.64 0.39 -5.51
N GLU A 18 19.78 1.49 -6.28
CA GLU A 18 20.14 2.81 -5.73
C GLU A 18 19.10 3.30 -4.70
N MET A 19 17.81 3.09 -4.96
CA MET A 19 16.73 3.48 -4.04
C MET A 19 16.73 2.66 -2.75
N GLU A 20 16.93 1.33 -2.86
CA GLU A 20 17.02 0.41 -1.72
C GLU A 20 18.25 0.72 -0.86
N ASP A 21 19.41 0.96 -1.49
CA ASP A 21 20.64 1.39 -0.79
C ASP A 21 20.42 2.70 -0.02
N ASP A 22 19.74 3.67 -0.63
CA ASP A 22 19.47 4.96 0.01
C ASP A 22 18.41 4.85 1.12
N GLN A 23 17.46 3.91 1.03
CA GLN A 23 16.56 3.59 2.14
C GLN A 23 17.34 2.98 3.31
N GLU A 24 18.19 1.99 3.05
CA GLU A 24 19.00 1.33 4.09
C GLU A 24 19.98 2.29 4.76
N LYS A 25 20.64 3.19 4.01
CA LYS A 25 21.50 4.24 4.59
C LYS A 25 20.72 5.17 5.51
N ARG A 26 19.51 5.58 5.10
CA ARG A 26 18.64 6.42 5.92
C ARG A 26 18.20 5.70 7.19
N ARG A 27 17.81 4.43 7.08
CA ARG A 27 17.44 3.58 8.22
C ARG A 27 18.55 3.53 9.26
N ARG A 28 19.80 3.23 8.85
CA ARG A 28 20.97 3.22 9.75
C ARG A 28 21.27 4.59 10.37
N ALA A 29 21.12 5.66 9.60
CA ALA A 29 21.33 7.01 10.13
C ALA A 29 20.29 7.38 11.20
N VAL A 30 19.04 6.90 11.06
CA VAL A 30 18.01 7.09 12.08
C VAL A 30 18.29 6.23 13.31
N GLU A 31 18.68 4.97 13.13
CA GLU A 31 19.13 4.08 14.22
C GLU A 31 20.25 4.75 15.05
N GLU A 32 21.28 5.25 14.39
CA GLU A 32 22.41 5.95 15.03
C GLU A 32 21.97 7.27 15.68
N PHE A 33 21.07 8.03 15.06
CA PHE A 33 20.58 9.29 15.60
C PHE A 33 19.73 9.10 16.86
N LEU A 34 18.83 8.12 16.86
CA LEU A 34 17.98 7.81 18.00
C LEU A 34 18.82 7.22 19.13
N ASN A 35 19.82 6.38 18.81
CA ASN A 35 20.73 5.75 19.77
C ASN A 35 19.98 5.08 20.94
N ASN A 36 18.81 4.52 20.63
CA ASN A 36 17.91 3.83 21.54
C ASN A 36 17.12 2.80 20.75
N ASP A 37 17.33 1.52 21.07
CA ASP A 37 16.72 0.38 20.38
C ASP A 37 15.19 0.39 20.46
N GLU A 38 14.62 0.86 21.58
CA GLU A 38 13.16 0.92 21.75
C GLU A 38 12.54 2.01 20.86
N ASP A 39 13.13 3.20 20.85
CA ASP A 39 12.67 4.30 19.99
C ASP A 39 12.84 3.95 18.50
N PHE A 40 13.92 3.25 18.15
CA PHE A 40 14.14 2.77 16.80
C PHE A 40 13.10 1.72 16.39
N ALA A 41 12.79 0.75 17.26
CA ALA A 41 11.73 -0.22 17.01
C ALA A 41 10.36 0.45 16.79
N GLN A 42 10.03 1.48 17.58
CA GLN A 42 8.81 2.27 17.38
C GLN A 42 8.81 3.04 16.05
N TYR A 43 9.97 3.59 15.67
CA TYR A 43 10.14 4.23 14.37
C TYR A 43 9.92 3.25 13.21
N GLU A 44 10.49 2.05 13.29
CA GLU A 44 10.30 1.02 12.25
C GLU A 44 8.84 0.61 12.13
N LEU A 45 8.15 0.40 13.26
CA LEU A 45 6.72 0.10 13.27
C LEU A 45 5.91 1.21 12.60
N TYR A 46 6.23 2.47 12.89
CA TYR A 46 5.57 3.62 12.30
C TYR A 46 5.82 3.73 10.79
N GLU A 47 7.08 3.63 10.35
CA GLU A 47 7.41 3.71 8.92
C GLU A 47 6.74 2.58 8.12
N ASP A 48 6.63 1.38 8.70
CA ASP A 48 5.94 0.26 8.07
C ASP A 48 4.45 0.48 7.86
N ARG A 49 3.83 1.36 8.65
CA ARG A 49 2.40 1.68 8.63
C ARG A 49 2.10 3.05 8.07
N LYS A 50 3.13 3.81 7.69
CA LYS A 50 3.02 5.22 7.32
C LYS A 50 2.01 5.47 6.22
N GLU A 51 2.05 4.67 5.15
CA GLU A 51 1.11 4.81 4.03
C GLU A 51 -0.34 4.50 4.43
N ILE A 52 -0.54 3.65 5.44
CA ILE A 52 -1.86 3.36 6.02
C ILE A 52 -2.33 4.57 6.83
N TYR A 53 -1.46 5.13 7.69
CA TYR A 53 -1.75 6.35 8.44
C TYR A 53 -2.08 7.55 7.53
N GLU A 54 -1.41 7.67 6.37
CA GLU A 54 -1.70 8.73 5.40
C GLU A 54 -3.11 8.64 4.79
N GLN A 55 -3.72 7.44 4.77
CA GLN A 55 -5.08 7.21 4.29
C GLN A 55 -6.15 7.47 5.37
N MET A 56 -5.79 7.36 6.66
CA MET A 56 -6.74 7.48 7.78
C MET A 56 -7.51 8.81 7.84
N PRO A 57 -6.93 9.99 7.53
CA PRO A 57 -7.68 11.23 7.53
C PRO A 57 -8.90 11.22 6.60
N GLY A 58 -8.80 10.55 5.45
CA GLY A 58 -9.91 10.41 4.49
C GLY A 58 -11.04 9.55 5.05
N LEU A 59 -10.71 8.39 5.61
CA LEU A 59 -11.68 7.51 6.27
C LEU A 59 -12.35 8.21 7.47
N ARG A 60 -11.55 8.87 8.31
CA ARG A 60 -12.06 9.60 9.48
C ARG A 60 -13.06 10.67 9.09
N ALA A 61 -12.77 11.43 8.02
CA ALA A 61 -13.70 12.42 7.50
C ALA A 61 -15.00 11.79 6.99
N ALA A 62 -14.92 10.69 6.24
CA ALA A 62 -16.11 9.97 5.74
C ALA A 62 -16.99 9.44 6.89
N MET A 63 -16.37 8.87 7.93
CA MET A 63 -17.08 8.39 9.12
C MET A 63 -17.74 9.52 9.91
N GLN A 64 -17.05 10.66 10.02
CA GLN A 64 -17.60 11.86 10.66
C GLN A 64 -18.81 12.42 9.91
N GLU A 65 -18.77 12.47 8.57
CA GLU A 65 -19.86 12.96 7.72
C GLU A 65 -21.12 12.09 7.85
N LYS A 66 -20.94 10.78 8.01
CA LYS A 66 -22.03 9.81 8.18
C LYS A 66 -22.53 9.72 9.63
N GLY A 67 -22.05 10.60 10.52
CA GLY A 67 -22.48 10.68 11.91
C GLY A 67 -22.03 9.51 12.79
N SER A 68 -21.07 8.72 12.32
CA SER A 68 -20.54 7.53 13.02
C SER A 68 -19.01 7.61 13.14
N PRO A 69 -18.47 8.60 13.86
CA PRO A 69 -17.03 8.85 13.91
C PRO A 69 -16.27 7.65 14.49
N MET A 70 -15.07 7.42 13.97
CA MET A 70 -14.12 6.45 14.52
C MET A 70 -13.41 7.03 15.74
N THR A 71 -13.20 6.22 16.77
CA THR A 71 -12.34 6.61 17.90
C THR A 71 -10.85 6.44 17.55
N GLY A 72 -9.96 7.07 18.31
CA GLY A 72 -8.51 6.88 18.11
C GLY A 72 -8.06 5.43 18.30
N ALA A 73 -8.64 4.71 19.27
CA ALA A 73 -8.33 3.30 19.49
C ALA A 73 -8.77 2.43 18.30
N GLN A 74 -9.95 2.69 17.74
CA GLN A 74 -10.41 2.00 16.53
C GLN A 74 -9.52 2.29 15.33
N GLU A 75 -8.98 3.51 15.22
CA GLU A 75 -8.03 3.85 14.16
C GLU A 75 -6.71 3.07 14.29
N GLU A 76 -6.16 2.99 15.50
CA GLU A 76 -4.95 2.22 15.78
C GLU A 76 -5.14 0.73 15.48
N GLU A 77 -6.24 0.13 15.96
CA GLU A 77 -6.58 -1.27 15.66
C GLU A 77 -6.79 -1.51 14.16
N LEU A 78 -7.40 -0.56 13.46
CA LEU A 78 -7.61 -0.66 12.02
C LEU A 78 -6.29 -0.60 11.24
N VAL A 79 -5.38 0.28 11.63
CA VAL A 79 -4.06 0.39 10.98
C VAL A 79 -3.31 -0.92 11.10
N GLU A 80 -3.33 -1.54 12.27
CA GLU A 80 -2.73 -2.87 12.48
C GLU A 80 -3.42 -3.94 11.62
N ALA A 81 -4.75 -3.98 11.60
CA ALA A 81 -5.49 -4.96 10.81
C ALA A 81 -5.22 -4.83 9.30
N ILE A 82 -5.13 -3.60 8.76
CA ILE A 82 -4.75 -3.37 7.37
C ILE A 82 -3.32 -3.85 7.12
N HIS A 83 -2.39 -3.52 8.01
CA HIS A 83 -1.00 -3.95 7.89
C HIS A 83 -0.90 -5.48 7.90
N GLU A 84 -1.50 -6.15 8.88
CA GLU A 84 -1.51 -7.61 9.00
C GLU A 84 -2.15 -8.28 7.77
N ALA A 85 -3.32 -7.81 7.33
CA ALA A 85 -3.96 -8.33 6.12
C ALA A 85 -3.07 -8.17 4.89
N SER A 86 -2.35 -7.04 4.76
CA SER A 86 -1.44 -6.78 3.63
C SER A 86 -0.21 -7.70 3.65
N VAL A 87 0.29 -8.06 4.83
CA VAL A 87 1.43 -8.97 5.00
C VAL A 87 0.99 -10.40 4.74
N GLN A 88 -0.12 -10.84 5.33
CA GLN A 88 -0.64 -12.20 5.20
C GLN A 88 -1.06 -12.54 3.77
N SER A 89 -1.72 -11.61 3.07
CA SER A 89 -2.06 -11.74 1.64
C SER A 89 -0.85 -11.58 0.71
N ARG A 90 0.33 -11.23 1.24
CA ARG A 90 1.52 -10.82 0.47
C ARG A 90 1.30 -9.59 -0.41
N PHE A 91 0.17 -8.89 -0.25
CA PHE A 91 -0.16 -7.72 -1.04
C PHE A 91 0.94 -6.67 -1.00
N ARG A 92 1.45 -6.33 0.21
CA ARG A 92 2.53 -5.35 0.36
C ARG A 92 3.81 -5.80 -0.35
N ALA A 93 4.20 -7.07 -0.21
CA ALA A 93 5.39 -7.58 -0.88
C ALA A 93 5.28 -7.56 -2.41
N GLU A 94 4.07 -7.68 -2.96
CA GLU A 94 3.83 -7.78 -4.40
C GLU A 94 3.48 -6.46 -5.07
N TRP A 95 2.97 -5.47 -4.32
CA TRP A 95 2.46 -4.20 -4.86
C TRP A 95 3.17 -2.97 -4.29
N ASP A 96 4.23 -3.17 -3.52
CA ASP A 96 5.07 -2.11 -2.97
C ASP A 96 6.53 -2.27 -3.43
N GLY A 97 7.26 -1.15 -3.44
CA GLY A 97 8.68 -1.11 -3.83
C GLY A 97 9.00 -1.88 -5.12
N ARG A 98 10.01 -2.78 -5.06
CA ARG A 98 10.45 -3.63 -6.19
C ARG A 98 9.35 -4.58 -6.68
N GLY A 99 8.58 -5.16 -5.77
CA GLY A 99 7.52 -6.11 -6.11
C GLY A 99 6.50 -5.50 -7.07
N ALA A 100 6.11 -4.25 -6.82
CA ALA A 100 5.21 -3.51 -7.70
C ALA A 100 5.71 -3.45 -9.16
N PHE A 101 7.02 -3.26 -9.36
CA PHE A 101 7.60 -3.21 -10.71
C PHE A 101 7.58 -4.58 -11.40
N GLU A 102 7.88 -5.64 -10.67
CA GLU A 102 7.82 -7.02 -11.17
C GLU A 102 6.42 -7.41 -11.64
N GLN A 103 5.37 -6.78 -11.09
CA GLN A 103 4.00 -6.96 -11.58
C GLN A 103 3.82 -6.43 -13.00
N PHE A 104 4.53 -5.37 -13.40
CA PHE A 104 4.39 -4.79 -14.73
C PHE A 104 5.33 -5.40 -15.79
N GLU A 105 6.29 -6.22 -15.39
CA GLU A 105 7.19 -6.91 -16.33
C GLU A 105 6.44 -7.92 -17.21
N ARG A 106 5.31 -8.44 -16.72
CA ARG A 106 4.47 -9.45 -17.37
C ARG A 106 3.06 -8.93 -17.59
N PRO A 107 2.39 -9.26 -18.71
CA PRO A 107 1.01 -8.82 -18.98
C PRO A 107 0.02 -9.22 -17.88
N GLY A 108 -1.07 -8.48 -17.72
CA GLY A 108 -2.16 -8.78 -16.78
C GLY A 108 -1.91 -8.28 -15.35
N ALA A 109 -1.18 -7.18 -15.19
CA ALA A 109 -0.93 -6.54 -13.88
C ALA A 109 -2.25 -6.12 -13.23
N SER A 110 -3.16 -5.50 -13.97
CA SER A 110 -4.46 -5.08 -13.43
C SER A 110 -5.30 -6.24 -12.89
N ARG A 111 -5.33 -7.39 -13.57
CA ARG A 111 -6.03 -8.58 -13.07
C ARG A 111 -5.39 -9.11 -11.77
N ARG A 112 -4.07 -9.22 -11.73
CA ARG A 112 -3.35 -9.66 -10.51
C ARG A 112 -3.59 -8.71 -9.35
N PHE A 113 -3.68 -7.40 -9.63
CA PHE A 113 -4.02 -6.44 -8.59
C PHE A 113 -5.41 -6.69 -8.02
N GLU A 114 -6.42 -6.85 -8.89
CA GLU A 114 -7.79 -7.16 -8.47
C GLU A 114 -7.82 -8.44 -7.59
N GLU A 115 -7.18 -9.52 -8.04
CA GLU A 115 -7.11 -10.79 -7.29
C GLU A 115 -6.43 -10.64 -5.93
N ASN A 116 -5.28 -9.95 -5.87
CA ASN A 116 -4.56 -9.73 -4.62
C ASN A 116 -5.30 -8.76 -3.68
N TRP A 117 -5.96 -7.74 -4.24
CA TRP A 117 -6.77 -6.78 -3.49
C TRP A 117 -7.96 -7.48 -2.84
N ASP A 118 -8.67 -8.34 -3.59
CA ASP A 118 -9.79 -9.12 -3.08
C ASP A 118 -9.36 -10.06 -1.94
N GLU A 119 -8.19 -10.69 -2.04
CA GLU A 119 -7.67 -11.54 -0.96
C GLU A 119 -7.29 -10.73 0.28
N MET A 120 -6.65 -9.57 0.12
CA MET A 120 -6.35 -8.67 1.24
C MET A 120 -7.64 -8.18 1.91
N GLN A 121 -8.63 -7.76 1.14
CA GLN A 121 -9.93 -7.33 1.65
C GLN A 121 -10.68 -8.46 2.36
N ARG A 122 -10.57 -9.71 1.89
CA ARG A 122 -11.18 -10.86 2.57
C ARG A 122 -10.62 -11.02 3.98
N LEU A 123 -9.31 -10.97 4.15
CA LEU A 123 -8.65 -11.04 5.46
C LEU A 123 -9.04 -9.85 6.33
N LEU A 124 -8.96 -8.64 5.78
CA LEU A 124 -9.28 -7.41 6.50
C LEU A 124 -10.75 -7.35 6.98
N HIS A 125 -11.69 -7.91 6.22
CA HIS A 125 -13.09 -7.98 6.62
C HIS A 125 -13.34 -8.92 7.79
N GLU A 126 -12.53 -9.97 7.96
CA GLU A 126 -12.62 -10.87 9.12
C GLU A 126 -12.30 -10.10 10.41
N ASP A 127 -11.31 -9.19 10.36
CA ASP A 127 -10.88 -8.39 11.51
C ASP A 127 -11.76 -7.15 11.73
N ALA A 128 -12.14 -6.44 10.66
CA ALA A 128 -12.93 -5.21 10.74
C ALA A 128 -14.29 -5.38 11.42
N GLY A 129 -14.86 -6.59 11.40
CA GLY A 129 -16.11 -6.92 12.11
C GLY A 129 -15.99 -6.85 13.64
N THR A 130 -14.76 -6.88 14.18
CA THR A 130 -14.49 -6.74 15.62
C THR A 130 -14.09 -5.33 16.03
N ILE A 131 -13.56 -4.53 15.10
CA ILE A 131 -13.08 -3.16 15.35
C ILE A 131 -14.24 -2.16 15.37
N PHE A 132 -15.18 -2.30 14.42
CA PHE A 132 -16.30 -1.38 14.29
C PHE A 132 -17.54 -1.86 15.01
N GLU A 133 -18.01 -1.03 15.94
CA GLU A 133 -19.15 -1.33 16.82
C GLU A 133 -20.50 -1.21 16.11
N THR A 134 -20.57 -0.41 15.04
CA THR A 134 -21.83 -0.16 14.32
C THR A 134 -21.81 -0.66 12.87
N PRO A 135 -22.95 -1.13 12.33
CA PRO A 135 -23.08 -1.47 10.91
C PRO A 135 -22.74 -0.31 9.98
N GLU A 136 -23.05 0.92 10.38
CA GLU A 136 -22.76 2.13 9.61
C GLU A 136 -21.24 2.38 9.48
N GLN A 137 -20.46 2.19 10.56
CA GLN A 137 -19.00 2.28 10.49
C GLN A 137 -18.42 1.24 9.53
N GLN A 138 -18.91 -0.01 9.62
CA GLN A 138 -18.48 -1.08 8.73
C GLN A 138 -18.82 -0.80 7.27
N GLU A 139 -20.00 -0.22 7.00
CA GLU A 139 -20.40 0.16 5.65
C GLU A 139 -19.52 1.28 5.09
N VAL A 140 -19.30 2.35 5.85
CA VAL A 140 -18.43 3.46 5.43
C VAL A 140 -17.01 2.97 5.18
N PHE A 141 -16.50 2.09 6.03
CA PHE A 141 -15.19 1.48 5.83
C PHE A 141 -15.13 0.68 4.52
N ARG A 142 -16.12 -0.18 4.25
CA ARG A 142 -16.20 -0.95 2.99
C ARG A 142 -16.28 -0.04 1.76
N GLU A 143 -17.09 1.01 1.83
CA GLU A 143 -17.18 2.01 0.76
C GLU A 143 -15.82 2.68 0.52
N HIS A 144 -15.12 3.07 1.58
CA HIS A 144 -13.81 3.68 1.50
C HIS A 144 -12.76 2.73 0.89
N GLN A 145 -12.69 1.48 1.34
CA GLN A 145 -11.78 0.48 0.77
C GLN A 145 -12.06 0.25 -0.72
N ASN A 146 -13.33 0.17 -1.12
CA ASN A 146 -13.68 0.07 -2.54
C ASN A 146 -13.22 1.29 -3.35
N GLN A 147 -13.31 2.50 -2.80
CA GLN A 147 -12.82 3.71 -3.49
C GLN A 147 -11.30 3.68 -3.67
N VAL A 148 -10.57 3.31 -2.61
CA VAL A 148 -9.10 3.18 -2.64
C VAL A 148 -8.68 2.14 -3.66
N GLY A 149 -9.24 0.94 -3.61
CA GLY A 149 -8.94 -0.15 -4.55
C GLY A 149 -9.24 0.23 -6.00
N ASN A 150 -10.38 0.86 -6.26
CA ASN A 150 -10.75 1.31 -7.62
C ASN A 150 -9.80 2.38 -8.15
N MET A 151 -9.34 3.32 -7.32
CA MET A 151 -8.40 4.36 -7.71
C MET A 151 -7.02 3.75 -8.02
N ALA A 152 -6.54 2.85 -7.18
CA ALA A 152 -5.28 2.14 -7.41
C ALA A 152 -5.34 1.31 -8.70
N LEU A 153 -6.41 0.54 -8.89
CA LEU A 153 -6.66 -0.24 -10.10
C LEU A 153 -6.70 0.62 -11.36
N MET A 154 -7.33 1.80 -11.31
CA MET A 154 -7.33 2.74 -12.43
C MET A 154 -5.91 3.19 -12.78
N GLY A 155 -5.09 3.52 -11.78
CA GLY A 155 -3.68 3.85 -11.98
C GLY A 155 -2.88 2.71 -12.60
N ILE A 156 -3.11 1.48 -12.14
CA ILE A 156 -2.45 0.27 -12.66
C ILE A 156 -2.84 0.01 -14.12
N LYS A 157 -4.13 0.08 -14.44
CA LYS A 157 -4.63 -0.04 -15.83
C LYS A 157 -4.01 1.00 -16.76
N PHE A 158 -3.84 2.23 -16.27
CA PHE A 158 -3.17 3.29 -17.02
C PHE A 158 -1.70 2.97 -17.30
N VAL A 159 -0.94 2.57 -16.27
CA VAL A 159 0.48 2.21 -16.42
C VAL A 159 0.65 0.99 -17.32
N GLU A 160 -0.19 -0.04 -17.15
CA GLU A 160 -0.20 -1.23 -17.99
C GLU A 160 -0.41 -0.88 -19.47
N GLY A 161 -1.43 -0.07 -19.79
CA GLY A 161 -1.70 0.36 -21.16
C GLY A 161 -0.56 1.20 -21.77
N MET A 162 0.13 2.02 -20.97
CA MET A 162 1.33 2.75 -21.43
C MET A 162 2.46 1.79 -21.80
N ILE A 163 2.72 0.77 -20.98
CA ILE A 163 3.77 -0.22 -21.22
C ILE A 163 3.45 -1.09 -22.44
N GLU A 164 2.20 -1.51 -22.60
CA GLU A 164 1.75 -2.26 -23.77
C GLU A 164 1.92 -1.47 -25.07
N THR A 165 1.58 -0.18 -25.05
CA THR A 165 1.76 0.71 -26.21
C THR A 165 3.23 0.84 -26.61
N GLN A 166 4.15 0.97 -25.63
CA GLN A 166 5.59 1.03 -25.91
C GLN A 166 6.12 -0.27 -26.51
N ARG A 167 5.67 -1.43 -26.01
CA ARG A 167 6.06 -2.74 -26.54
C ARG A 167 5.60 -2.96 -27.97
N GLY A 168 4.39 -2.50 -28.32
CA GLY A 168 3.85 -2.60 -29.67
C GLY A 168 4.46 -1.63 -30.69
N THR A 169 5.23 -0.63 -30.26
CA THR A 169 5.97 0.29 -31.15
C THR A 169 7.39 -0.17 -31.48
N ASP A 170 7.90 -1.19 -30.79
CA ASP A 170 9.24 -1.79 -31.00
C ASP A 170 9.20 -3.05 -31.91
N GLU A 171 8.02 -3.43 -32.43
CA GLU A 171 7.81 -4.46 -33.48
C GLU A 171 7.60 -3.84 -34.87
#